data_AF-A0A8S9HG31-F1
#
_entry.id   AF-A0A8S9HG31-F1
#
_cell.length_a   1.000
_cell.length_b   1.000
_cell.length_c   1.000
_cell.angle_alpha   90.00
_cell.angle_beta   90.00
_cell.angle_gamma   90.00
#
_symmetry.space_group_name_H-M   'P 1'
#
loop_
_entity.id
_entity.type
_entity.pdbx_description
1 polymer ?
#
loop_
_entity_poly.entity_id
_entity_poly.type
_entity_poly.pdbx_seq_one_letter_code
_entity_poly.pdbx_strand_id
1 'polypeptide(L)'
;MEDVNQLFDAAFEFAHYPGPQGDSSVKEFLDRFPLPVIFNALQTETDIPGFENTLVTCLERVFKTKYGASLIPHYMPVLQAGLKSNSAVVKSLACKTVTSLLENRDANDVSPVQLIVSNGIYPLLLEYIIKSDDEVANAASETIKSVARFPDAMVCV
;
A
#
# COMPACT_ATOMS: atom_id res chain seq x y z
N MET A 1 21.45 -11.04 -1.78
CA MET A 1 20.49 -12.06 -2.26
C MET A 1 19.83 -12.81 -1.10
N GLU A 2 20.46 -12.88 0.09
CA GLU A 2 19.85 -13.49 1.29
C GLU A 2 18.68 -12.66 1.85
N ASP A 3 18.75 -11.32 1.80
CA ASP A 3 17.69 -10.44 2.29
C ASP A 3 16.35 -10.64 1.58
N VAL A 4 16.37 -10.93 0.28
CA VAL A 4 15.16 -11.10 -0.54
C VAL A 4 14.47 -12.44 -0.22
N ASN A 5 15.25 -13.51 -0.02
CA ASN A 5 14.70 -14.80 0.39
C ASN A 5 14.15 -14.77 1.82
N GLN A 6 14.83 -14.09 2.75
CA GLN A 6 14.32 -13.92 4.11
C GLN A 6 13.05 -13.06 4.14
N LEU A 7 12.99 -12.01 3.32
CA LEU A 7 11.77 -11.21 3.15
C LEU A 7 10.62 -12.06 2.61
N PHE A 8 10.88 -12.89 1.59
CA PHE A 8 9.86 -13.79 1.03
C PHE A 8 9.34 -14.76 2.08
N ASP A 9 10.24 -15.46 2.78
CA ASP A 9 9.89 -16.48 3.77
C ASP A 9 9.06 -15.88 4.90
N ALA A 10 9.50 -14.72 5.43
CA ALA A 10 8.77 -13.98 6.45
C ALA A 10 7.39 -13.50 5.94
N ALA A 11 7.31 -12.95 4.73
CA ALA A 11 6.05 -12.50 4.15
C ALA A 11 5.10 -13.67 3.83
N PHE A 12 5.64 -14.80 3.41
CA PHE A 12 4.91 -16.02 3.14
C PHE A 12 4.31 -16.58 4.43
N GLU A 13 5.10 -16.70 5.49
CA GLU A 13 4.59 -17.05 6.82
C GLU A 13 3.51 -16.07 7.27
N PHE A 14 3.71 -14.76 7.08
CA PHE A 14 2.74 -13.73 7.50
C PHE A 14 1.42 -13.80 6.72
N ALA A 15 1.50 -14.06 5.41
CA ALA A 15 0.35 -14.21 4.52
C ALA A 15 -0.39 -15.53 4.77
N HIS A 16 0.31 -16.61 5.13
CA HIS A 16 -0.28 -17.92 5.42
C HIS A 16 -0.65 -18.11 6.88
N TYR A 17 -0.30 -17.17 7.77
CA TYR A 17 -0.61 -17.28 9.18
C TYR A 17 -2.15 -17.34 9.40
N PRO A 18 -2.66 -18.38 10.11
CA PRO A 18 -4.09 -18.57 10.36
C PRO A 18 -4.62 -17.78 11.57
N GLY A 19 -3.74 -17.09 12.31
CA GLY A 19 -4.13 -16.24 13.45
C GLY A 19 -4.38 -14.78 13.06
N PRO A 20 -5.10 -14.01 13.91
CA PRO A 20 -5.25 -12.58 13.72
C PRO A 20 -3.87 -11.91 13.79
N GLN A 21 -3.49 -11.22 12.73
CA GLN A 21 -2.27 -10.42 12.72
C GLN A 21 -2.47 -9.20 13.62
N GLY A 22 -1.84 -9.22 14.79
CA GLY A 22 -1.87 -8.10 15.73
C GLY A 22 -0.86 -7.03 15.36
N ASP A 23 -1.07 -5.81 15.84
CA ASP A 23 -0.15 -4.68 15.64
C ASP A 23 1.29 -5.02 16.07
N SER A 24 1.48 -5.89 17.08
CA SER A 24 2.79 -6.38 17.51
C SER A 24 3.53 -7.17 16.42
N SER A 25 2.85 -8.09 15.72
CA SER A 25 3.45 -8.89 14.65
C SER A 25 3.83 -8.02 13.47
N VAL A 26 2.96 -7.05 13.13
CA VAL A 26 3.25 -6.07 12.07
C VAL A 26 4.46 -5.22 12.45
N LYS A 27 4.56 -4.80 13.71
CA LYS A 27 5.68 -4.01 14.20
C LYS A 27 7.00 -4.77 14.13
N GLU A 28 7.05 -6.02 14.58
CA GLU A 28 8.25 -6.87 14.43
C GLU A 28 8.63 -7.08 12.96
N PHE A 29 7.64 -7.33 12.10
CA PHE A 29 7.88 -7.51 10.67
C PHE A 29 8.48 -6.26 10.04
N LEU A 30 7.92 -5.08 10.34
CA LEU A 30 8.41 -3.80 9.82
C LEU A 30 9.73 -3.34 10.45
N ASP A 31 10.04 -3.78 11.67
CA ASP A 31 11.33 -3.54 12.33
C ASP A 31 12.45 -4.33 11.63
N ARG A 32 12.18 -5.58 11.25
CA ARG A 32 13.10 -6.40 10.43
C ARG A 32 13.15 -5.96 8.97
N PHE A 33 12.00 -5.64 8.38
CA PHE A 33 11.85 -5.31 6.96
C PHE A 33 11.09 -4.00 6.80
N PRO A 34 11.78 -2.85 6.77
CA PRO A 34 11.10 -1.58 6.58
C PRO A 34 10.44 -1.53 5.21
N LEU A 35 9.24 -0.95 5.12
CA LEU A 35 8.47 -0.77 3.88
C LEU A 35 9.33 -0.39 2.65
N PRO A 36 10.24 0.60 2.71
CA PRO A 36 11.12 0.92 1.57
C PRO A 36 11.93 -0.27 1.04
N VAL A 37 12.41 -1.17 1.91
CA VAL A 37 13.12 -2.39 1.48
C VAL A 37 12.16 -3.34 0.77
N ILE A 38 10.93 -3.47 1.27
CA ILE A 38 9.91 -4.33 0.66
C ILE A 38 9.50 -3.81 -0.71
N PHE A 39 9.23 -2.50 -0.82
CA PHE A 39 8.89 -1.88 -2.10
C PHE A 39 10.06 -1.93 -3.08
N ASN A 40 11.29 -1.75 -2.62
CA ASN A 40 12.46 -1.92 -3.46
C ASN A 40 12.58 -3.37 -3.95
N ALA A 41 12.33 -4.36 -3.09
CA ALA A 41 12.30 -5.77 -3.49
C ALA A 41 11.18 -6.08 -4.49
N LEU A 42 10.00 -5.46 -4.34
CA LEU A 42 8.90 -5.54 -5.32
C LEU A 42 9.24 -4.85 -6.66
N GLN A 43 10.11 -3.84 -6.65
CA GLN A 43 10.62 -3.20 -7.87
C GLN A 43 11.80 -3.97 -8.48
N THR A 44 12.41 -4.88 -7.73
CA THR A 44 13.51 -5.71 -8.22
C THR A 44 12.92 -6.94 -8.91
N GLU A 45 13.31 -7.20 -10.15
CA GLU A 45 12.94 -8.46 -10.81
C GLU A 45 13.55 -9.63 -10.01
N THR A 46 12.68 -10.49 -9.49
CA THR A 46 13.07 -11.70 -8.77
C THR A 46 12.62 -12.91 -9.57
N ASP A 47 13.48 -13.94 -9.67
CA ASP A 47 13.19 -15.20 -10.36
C ASP A 47 12.26 -16.12 -9.54
N ILE A 48 11.52 -15.57 -8.57
CA ILE A 48 10.69 -16.34 -7.64
C ILE A 48 9.23 -16.22 -8.08
N PRO A 49 8.60 -17.29 -8.59
CA PRO A 49 7.22 -17.25 -9.04
C PRO A 49 6.28 -16.97 -7.86
N GLY A 50 5.47 -15.91 -7.97
CA GLY A 50 4.51 -15.52 -6.94
C GLY A 50 5.09 -14.69 -5.79
N PHE A 51 6.38 -14.33 -5.83
CA PHE A 51 7.04 -13.48 -4.83
C PHE A 51 6.31 -12.16 -4.61
N GLU A 52 6.01 -11.46 -5.70
CA GLU A 52 5.27 -10.20 -5.66
C GLU A 52 3.88 -10.38 -5.04
N ASN A 53 3.17 -11.45 -5.42
CA ASN A 53 1.81 -11.69 -4.95
C ASN A 53 1.75 -12.01 -3.45
N THR A 54 2.70 -12.81 -2.95
CA THR A 54 2.83 -13.12 -1.53
C THR A 54 3.15 -11.86 -0.73
N LEU A 55 4.09 -11.05 -1.19
CA LEU A 55 4.44 -9.79 -0.54
C LEU A 55 3.28 -8.81 -0.53
N VAL A 56 2.57 -8.69 -1.64
CA VAL A 56 1.36 -7.86 -1.75
C VAL A 56 0.30 -8.33 -0.76
N THR A 57 0.01 -9.63 -0.71
CA THR A 57 -0.97 -10.19 0.25
C THR A 57 -0.56 -9.94 1.71
N CYS A 58 0.74 -10.06 2.01
CA CYS A 58 1.29 -9.74 3.33
C CYS A 58 1.11 -8.25 3.65
N LEU A 59 1.49 -7.36 2.73
CA LEU A 59 1.36 -5.92 2.90
C LEU A 59 -0.09 -5.48 3.04
N GLU A 60 -1.02 -6.08 2.30
CA GLU A 60 -2.46 -5.84 2.46
C GLU A 60 -2.92 -6.15 3.89
N ARG A 61 -2.45 -7.25 4.49
CA ARG A 61 -2.76 -7.58 5.89
C ARG A 61 -2.12 -6.59 6.86
N VAL A 62 -0.87 -6.19 6.59
CA VAL A 62 -0.15 -5.18 7.39
C VAL A 62 -0.91 -3.86 7.40
N PHE A 63 -1.28 -3.32 6.24
CA PHE A 63 -1.98 -2.03 6.15
C PHE A 63 -3.42 -2.06 6.65
N LYS A 64 -4.02 -3.24 6.74
CA LYS A 64 -5.34 -3.44 7.36
C LYS A 64 -5.32 -3.29 8.89
N THR A 65 -4.15 -3.35 9.51
CA THR A 65 -3.99 -3.10 10.96
C THR A 65 -3.91 -1.61 11.26
N LYS A 66 -4.22 -1.22 12.50
CA LYS A 66 -4.15 0.19 12.93
C LYS A 66 -2.72 0.72 12.87
N TYR A 67 -1.75 -0.07 13.30
CA TYR A 67 -0.34 0.29 13.25
C TYR A 67 0.16 0.48 11.81
N GLY A 68 -0.16 -0.47 10.93
CA GLY A 68 0.21 -0.36 9.51
C GLY A 68 -0.40 0.88 8.87
N ALA A 69 -1.67 1.17 9.15
CA ALA A 69 -2.34 2.37 8.64
C ALA A 69 -1.71 3.68 9.13
N SER A 70 -1.32 3.73 10.42
CA SER A 70 -0.66 4.89 11.03
C SER A 70 0.71 5.20 10.40
N LEU A 71 1.36 4.20 9.79
CA LEU A 71 2.65 4.38 9.11
C LEU A 71 2.53 4.83 7.65
N ILE A 72 1.39 4.61 6.99
CA ILE A 72 1.17 5.00 5.59
C ILE A 72 1.52 6.47 5.29
N PRO A 73 1.09 7.48 6.09
CA PRO A 73 1.38 8.87 5.77
C PRO A 73 2.88 9.19 5.81
N HIS A 74 3.64 8.48 6.66
CA HIS A 74 5.10 8.64 6.76
C HIS A 74 5.87 8.05 5.57
N TYR A 75 5.31 7.02 4.91
CA TYR A 75 5.96 6.32 3.79
C TYR A 75 5.31 6.61 2.43
N MET A 76 4.53 7.69 2.32
CA MET A 76 3.93 8.15 1.06
C MET A 76 4.88 8.24 -0.15
N PRO A 77 6.11 8.80 -0.06
CA PRO A 77 6.97 8.88 -1.23
C PRO A 77 7.39 7.50 -1.75
N VAL A 78 7.55 6.52 -0.85
CA VAL A 78 7.81 5.12 -1.20
C VAL A 78 6.57 4.52 -1.86
N LEU A 79 5.38 4.80 -1.31
CA LEU A 79 4.12 4.33 -1.86
C LEU A 79 3.84 4.88 -3.26
N GLN A 80 4.17 6.15 -3.49
CA GLN A 80 4.07 6.79 -4.80
C GLN A 80 5.03 6.15 -5.81
N ALA A 81 6.25 5.78 -5.39
CA ALA A 81 7.16 5.00 -6.22
C ALA A 81 6.59 3.60 -6.52
N GLY A 82 5.88 2.99 -5.57
CA GLY A 82 5.12 1.75 -5.76
C GLY A 82 4.02 1.87 -6.81
N LEU A 83 3.19 2.93 -6.74
CA LEU A 83 2.17 3.23 -7.77
C LEU A 83 2.81 3.33 -9.16
N LYS A 84 3.92 4.06 -9.28
CA LYS A 84 4.63 4.22 -10.56
C LYS A 84 5.34 2.95 -11.06
N SER A 85 5.32 1.85 -10.30
CA SER A 85 5.88 0.57 -10.73
C SER A 85 5.15 0.03 -11.97
N ASN A 86 5.81 -0.81 -12.77
CA ASN A 86 5.18 -1.46 -13.93
C ASN A 86 4.30 -2.66 -13.53
N SER A 87 4.41 -3.15 -12.30
CA SER A 87 3.68 -4.32 -11.81
C SER A 87 2.25 -3.98 -11.37
N ALA A 88 1.25 -4.68 -11.92
CA ALA A 88 -0.16 -4.47 -11.63
C ALA A 88 -0.51 -4.78 -10.16
N VAL A 89 0.12 -5.80 -9.57
CA VAL A 89 -0.10 -6.17 -8.15
C VAL A 89 0.43 -5.09 -7.20
N VAL A 90 1.56 -4.46 -7.54
CA VAL A 90 2.13 -3.34 -6.76
C VAL A 90 1.24 -2.10 -6.86
N LYS A 91 0.70 -1.80 -8.05
CA LYS A 91 -0.29 -0.72 -8.25
C LYS A 91 -1.54 -0.96 -7.41
N SER A 92 -2.11 -2.17 -7.45
CA SER A 92 -3.32 -2.54 -6.71
C SER A 92 -3.10 -2.41 -5.20
N LEU A 93 -1.99 -2.95 -4.68
CA LEU A 93 -1.60 -2.81 -3.29
C LEU A 93 -1.58 -1.35 -2.87
N ALA A 94 -0.88 -0.50 -3.62
CA ALA A 94 -0.73 0.89 -3.26
C ALA A 94 -2.08 1.64 -3.24
N CYS A 95 -2.98 1.35 -4.19
CA CYS A 95 -4.36 1.87 -4.16
C CYS A 95 -5.10 1.45 -2.87
N LYS A 96 -5.01 0.17 -2.50
CA LYS A 96 -5.64 -0.36 -1.28
C LYS A 96 -5.06 0.24 -0.01
N THR A 97 -3.75 0.48 0.01
CA THR A 97 -3.08 1.17 1.11
C THR A 97 -3.60 2.60 1.25
N VAL A 98 -3.75 3.34 0.15
CA VAL A 98 -4.36 4.69 0.19
C VAL A 98 -5.80 4.63 0.71
N THR A 99 -6.58 3.63 0.32
CA THR A 99 -7.91 3.41 0.89
C THR A 99 -7.86 3.13 2.39
N SER A 100 -6.96 2.26 2.86
CA SER A 100 -6.79 1.97 4.30
C SER A 100 -6.39 3.21 5.11
N LEU A 101 -5.56 4.10 4.56
CA LEU A 101 -5.24 5.39 5.15
C LEU A 101 -6.48 6.27 5.30
N LEU A 102 -7.35 6.32 4.28
CA LEU A 102 -8.58 7.10 4.32
C LEU A 102 -9.59 6.55 5.34
N GLU A 103 -9.63 5.22 5.52
CA GLU A 103 -10.55 4.54 6.44
C GLU A 103 -10.08 4.53 7.90
N ASN A 104 -8.78 4.42 8.17
CA ASN A 104 -8.19 4.36 9.51
C ASN A 104 -7.64 5.72 9.98
N ARG A 105 -8.36 6.82 9.71
CA ARG A 105 -7.90 8.16 10.09
C ARG A 105 -8.06 8.42 11.59
N ASP A 106 -6.99 8.80 12.27
CA ASP A 106 -7.04 9.51 13.55
C ASP A 106 -7.42 10.98 13.31
N ALA A 107 -8.44 11.48 14.04
CA ALA A 107 -9.10 12.77 13.81
C ALA A 107 -8.19 14.02 13.92
N ASN A 108 -6.90 13.85 14.22
CA ASN A 108 -5.98 14.93 14.56
C ASN A 108 -4.82 15.12 13.56
N ASP A 109 -4.73 14.29 12.51
CA ASP A 109 -3.62 14.30 11.55
C ASP A 109 -4.01 14.89 10.18
N VAL A 110 -2.98 15.28 9.40
CA VAL A 110 -3.08 15.96 8.10
C VAL A 110 -4.10 15.27 7.19
N SER A 111 -4.92 16.05 6.48
CA SER A 111 -5.92 15.51 5.55
C SER A 111 -5.29 14.47 4.62
N PRO A 112 -5.67 13.17 4.72
CA PRO A 112 -5.14 12.13 3.84
C PRO A 112 -5.40 12.47 2.38
N VAL A 113 -6.50 13.19 2.11
CA VAL A 113 -6.81 13.79 0.81
C VAL A 113 -5.76 14.80 0.35
N GLN A 114 -5.36 15.76 1.20
CA GLN A 114 -4.30 16.69 0.86
C GLN A 114 -2.99 15.97 0.61
N LEU A 115 -2.66 14.95 1.40
CA LEU A 115 -1.46 14.15 1.20
C LEU A 115 -1.49 13.41 -0.16
N ILE A 116 -2.62 12.83 -0.56
CA ILE A 116 -2.81 12.17 -1.87
C ILE A 116 -2.65 13.18 -3.03
N VAL A 117 -3.25 14.36 -2.90
CA VAL A 117 -3.19 15.41 -3.93
C VAL A 117 -1.77 16.00 -4.01
N SER A 118 -1.17 16.32 -2.87
CA SER A 118 0.16 16.93 -2.77
C SER A 118 1.28 15.99 -3.25
N ASN A 119 1.13 14.68 -3.05
CA ASN A 119 2.04 13.67 -3.60
C ASN A 119 1.72 13.28 -5.06
N GLY A 120 0.72 13.90 -5.70
CA GLY A 120 0.35 13.58 -7.08
C GLY A 120 -0.13 12.13 -7.27
N ILE A 121 -0.73 11.53 -6.24
CA ILE A 121 -1.34 10.20 -6.30
C ILE A 121 -2.69 10.27 -7.03
N TYR A 122 -3.42 11.38 -6.88
CA TYR A 122 -4.71 11.59 -7.54
C TYR A 122 -4.69 11.44 -9.08
N PRO A 123 -3.77 12.10 -9.84
CA PRO A 123 -3.68 11.89 -11.28
C PRO A 123 -3.25 10.47 -11.66
N LEU A 124 -2.46 9.78 -10.81
CA LEU A 124 -2.09 8.38 -11.03
C LEU A 124 -3.31 7.46 -10.89
N LEU A 125 -4.15 7.68 -9.87
CA LEU A 125 -5.41 6.94 -9.69
C LEU A 125 -6.34 7.10 -10.89
N LEU A 126 -6.48 8.33 -11.41
CA LEU A 126 -7.25 8.59 -12.64
C LEU A 126 -6.67 7.85 -13.84
N GLU A 127 -5.35 7.86 -14.01
CA GLU A 127 -4.71 7.11 -15.10
C GLU A 127 -4.92 5.59 -14.95
N TYR A 128 -4.90 5.04 -13.73
CA TYR A 128 -5.17 3.61 -13.51
C TYR A 128 -6.60 3.22 -13.89
N ILE A 129 -7.59 4.08 -13.62
CA ILE A 129 -8.98 3.83 -14.05
C ILE A 129 -9.10 3.75 -15.58
N ILE A 130 -8.29 4.54 -16.29
CA ILE A 130 -8.36 4.66 -17.76
C ILE A 130 -7.53 3.58 -18.47
N LYS A 131 -6.36 3.21 -17.92
CA LYS A 131 -5.35 2.38 -18.60
C LYS A 131 -5.11 1.00 -17.98
N SER A 132 -5.63 0.69 -16.78
CA SER A 132 -5.21 -0.51 -16.04
C SER A 132 -6.25 -1.61 -15.96
N ASP A 133 -5.77 -2.77 -15.51
CA ASP A 133 -6.51 -3.99 -15.22
C ASP A 133 -7.72 -3.75 -14.30
N ASP A 134 -8.75 -4.60 -14.42
CA ASP A 134 -10.06 -4.46 -13.77
C ASP A 134 -9.93 -4.31 -12.24
N GLU A 135 -9.01 -5.05 -11.62
CA GLU A 135 -8.75 -4.97 -10.19
C GLU A 135 -8.11 -3.64 -9.75
N VAL A 136 -7.17 -3.10 -10.55
CA VAL A 136 -6.50 -1.83 -10.24
C VAL A 136 -7.47 -0.67 -10.47
N ALA A 137 -8.25 -0.72 -11.54
CA ALA A 137 -9.28 0.27 -11.85
C ALA A 137 -10.38 0.31 -10.78
N ASN A 138 -10.80 -0.86 -10.28
CA ASN A 138 -11.76 -0.95 -9.19
C ASN A 138 -11.18 -0.41 -7.87
N ALA A 139 -9.96 -0.80 -7.51
CA ALA A 139 -9.28 -0.28 -6.32
C ALA A 139 -9.08 1.25 -6.40
N ALA A 140 -8.67 1.78 -7.56
CA ALA A 140 -8.52 3.21 -7.77
C ALA A 140 -9.87 3.94 -7.69
N SER A 141 -10.93 3.38 -8.26
CA SER A 141 -12.28 3.95 -8.21
C SER A 141 -12.82 4.03 -6.78
N GLU A 142 -12.68 2.96 -5.99
CA GLU A 142 -13.07 2.97 -4.57
C GLU A 142 -12.22 3.96 -3.76
N THR A 143 -10.93 4.08 -4.07
CA THR A 143 -10.05 5.09 -3.46
C THR A 143 -10.56 6.51 -3.76
N ILE A 144 -10.82 6.84 -5.03
CA ILE A 144 -11.33 8.17 -5.42
C ILE A 144 -12.69 8.44 -4.81
N LYS A 145 -13.56 7.44 -4.74
CA LYS A 145 -14.88 7.55 -4.12
C LYS A 145 -14.77 7.79 -2.62
N SER A 146 -13.83 7.15 -1.94
CA SER A 146 -13.49 7.47 -0.55
C SER A 146 -12.97 8.90 -0.43
N VAL A 147 -12.05 9.33 -1.31
CA VAL A 147 -11.57 10.74 -1.35
C VAL A 147 -12.72 11.73 -1.54
N ALA A 148 -13.64 11.47 -2.48
CA ALA A 148 -14.77 12.33 -2.79
C ALA A 148 -15.83 12.39 -1.68
N ARG A 149 -15.84 11.43 -0.75
CA ARG A 149 -16.67 11.50 0.47
C ARG A 149 -16.18 12.54 1.47
N PHE A 150 -14.94 13.05 1.32
CA PHE A 150 -14.41 14.06 2.21
C PHE A 150 -14.70 15.48 1.69
N PRO A 151 -15.25 16.38 2.52
CA PRO A 151 -15.54 17.77 2.12
C PRO A 151 -14.28 18.58 1.79
N ASP A 152 -13.12 18.16 2.30
CA ASP A 152 -11.80 18.76 2.05
C ASP A 152 -11.29 18.52 0.61
N ALA A 153 -11.80 17.49 -0.06
CA ALA A 153 -11.44 17.17 -1.45
C ALA A 153 -11.90 18.23 -2.45
N MET A 154 -12.94 19.00 -2.11
CA MET A 154 -13.47 20.05 -2.99
C MET A 154 -12.74 21.39 -2.86
N VAL A 155 -11.87 21.55 -1.87
CA VAL A 155 -11.15 22.82 -1.61
C VAL A 155 -9.73 22.80 -2.21
N CYS A 156 -9.19 21.63 -2.55
CA CYS A 156 -7.81 21.46 -3.02
C CYS A 156 -7.68 20.88 -4.46
N VAL A 157 -8.78 20.60 -5.16
CA VAL A 157 -8.77 20.14 -6.58
C VAL A 157 -9.04 21.31 -7.51
#